data_AF-A0A963F4R4-F1
#
_entry.id   AF-A0A963F4R4-F1
#
_cell.length_a   1.000
_cell.length_b   1.000
_cell.length_c   1.000
_cell.angle_alpha   90.00
_cell.angle_beta   90.00
_cell.angle_gamma   90.00
#
_symmetry.space_group_name_H-M   'P 1'
#
loop_
_entity.id
_entity.type
_entity.pdbx_description
1 polymer ?
#
loop_
_entity_poly.entity_id
_entity_poly.type
_entity_poly.pdbx_seq_one_letter_code
_entity_poly.pdbx_strand_id
1 'polypeptide(L)' 'MSARTTILNRRIEEICALGCVEVYGIIERLAKGEQIAQLADASPEECRYILEELRSLMAVYQARGGRSECQLNR' A
#
# COMPACT_ATOMS: atom_id res chain seq x y z
N MET A 1 12.70 -6.07 -16.93
CA MET A 1 11.61 -5.68 -16.01
C MET A 1 10.30 -5.99 -16.70
N SER A 2 9.45 -6.82 -16.10
CA SER A 2 8.14 -7.19 -16.67
C SER A 2 7.14 -6.04 -16.53
N ALA A 3 6.32 -5.78 -17.54
CA ALA A 3 5.30 -4.72 -17.54
C ALA A 3 4.34 -4.80 -16.33
N ARG A 4 4.13 -6.01 -15.81
CA ARG A 4 3.28 -6.28 -14.64
C ARG A 4 3.82 -5.62 -13.36
N THR A 5 5.13 -5.74 -13.10
CA THR A 5 5.78 -5.14 -11.93
C THR A 5 5.64 -3.61 -11.92
N THR A 6 5.72 -2.97 -13.08
CA THR A 6 5.52 -1.51 -13.21
C THR A 6 4.10 -1.09 -12.79
N ILE A 7 3.08 -1.87 -13.13
CA ILE A 7 1.69 -1.57 -12.75
C ILE A 7 1.51 -1.73 -11.23
N LEU A 8 2.11 -2.75 -10.62
CA LEU A 8 2.04 -2.96 -9.17
C LEU A 8 2.72 -1.81 -8.40
N ASN A 9 3.91 -1.38 -8.84
CA ASN A 9 4.61 -0.25 -8.22
C ASN A 9 3.80 1.04 -8.29
N ARG A 10 3.19 1.33 -9.44
CA ARG A 10 2.31 2.50 -9.58
C ARG A 10 1.12 2.44 -8.63
N ARG A 11 0.50 1.27 -8.45
CA ARG A 11 -0.60 1.09 -7.48
C ARG A 11 -0.12 1.31 -6.05
N ILE A 12 1.08 0.83 -5.69
CA ILE A 12 1.68 1.07 -4.39
C ILE A 12 1.90 2.57 -4.17
N GLU A 13 2.42 3.29 -5.16
CA GLU A 13 2.58 4.75 -5.10
C GLU A 13 1.24 5.49 -4.93
N GLU A 14 0.22 5.10 -5.70
CA GLU A 14 -1.14 5.66 -5.61
C GLU A 14 -1.75 5.42 -4.22
N ILE A 15 -1.56 4.22 -3.65
CA ILE A 15 -2.01 3.89 -2.28
C ILE A 15 -1.23 4.72 -1.25
N CYS A 16 0.09 4.83 -1.38
CA CYS A 16 0.92 5.63 -0.49
C CYS A 16 0.55 7.12 -0.51
N ALA A 17 0.09 7.64 -1.65
CA ALA A 17 -0.35 9.02 -1.79
C ALA A 17 -1.64 9.34 -1.00
N LEU A 18 -2.42 8.34 -0.58
CA LEU A 18 -3.61 8.51 0.28
C LEU A 18 -3.25 8.90 1.72
N GLY A 19 -1.99 8.74 2.12
CA GLY A 19 -1.49 9.01 3.47
C GLY A 19 -1.54 7.78 4.37
N CYS A 20 -0.74 7.79 5.44
CA CYS A 20 -0.46 6.58 6.21
C CYS A 20 -1.71 5.94 6.83
N VAL A 21 -2.69 6.74 7.28
CA VAL A 21 -3.93 6.21 7.89
C VAL A 21 -4.71 5.33 6.90
N GLU A 22 -4.92 5.84 5.69
CA GLU A 22 -5.60 5.11 4.61
C GLU A 22 -4.79 3.87 4.19
N VAL A 23 -3.46 4.00 4.08
CA VAL A 23 -2.55 2.90 3.76
C VAL A 23 -2.65 1.78 4.81
N TYR A 24 -2.64 2.11 6.10
CA TYR A 24 -2.82 1.12 7.17
C TYR A 24 -4.17 0.41 7.06
N GLY A 25 -5.25 1.14 6.78
CA GLY A 25 -6.56 0.55 6.55
C GLY A 25 -6.58 -0.43 5.36
N ILE A 26 -5.90 -0.08 4.27
CA ILE A 26 -5.73 -0.94 3.10
C ILE A 26 -4.93 -2.20 3.44
N ILE A 27 -3.83 -2.07 4.19
CA ILE A 27 -3.02 -3.20 4.67
C ILE A 27 -3.88 -4.16 5.51
N GLU A 28 -4.69 -3.65 6.43
CA GLU A 28 -5.57 -4.49 7.27
C GLU A 28 -6.63 -5.22 6.45
N ARG A 29 -7.27 -4.53 5.50
CA ARG A 29 -8.27 -5.14 4.61
C ARG A 29 -7.67 -6.22 3.73
N LEU A 30 -6.49 -5.97 3.14
CA LEU A 30 -5.76 -6.98 2.37
C LEU A 30 -5.31 -8.16 3.22
N ALA A 31 -4.88 -7.91 4.47
CA ALA A 31 -4.50 -8.99 5.40
C ALA A 31 -5.70 -9.88 5.78
N LYS A 32 -6.92 -9.32 5.78
CA LYS A 32 -8.17 -10.07 5.97
C LYS A 32 -8.66 -10.79 4.71
N GLY A 33 -8.00 -10.59 3.57
CA GLY A 33 -8.44 -11.11 2.27
C GLY A 33 -9.64 -10.35 1.70
N GLU A 34 -9.91 -9.13 2.16
CA GLU A 34 -10.96 -8.30 1.57
C GLU A 34 -10.55 -7.80 0.19
N GLN A 35 -11.52 -7.76 -0.71
CA GLN A 35 -11.33 -7.16 -2.02
C GLN A 35 -11.33 -5.63 -1.92
N ILE A 36 -10.29 -5.01 -2.48
CA ILE A 36 -10.17 -3.56 -2.57
C ILE A 36 -10.36 -3.18 -4.04
N ALA A 37 -11.20 -2.19 -4.31
CA ALA A 37 -11.51 -1.76 -5.68
C ALA A 37 -10.25 -1.43 -6.51
N GLN A 38 -9.25 -0.80 -5.89
CA GLN A 38 -7.96 -0.45 -6.50
C GLN A 38 -7.15 -1.70 -6.92
N LEU A 39 -7.43 -2.86 -6.32
CA LEU A 39 -6.78 -4.14 -6.55
C LEU A 39 -7.74 -5.19 -7.12
N ALA A 40 -8.89 -4.80 -7.67
CA ALA A 40 -9.87 -5.74 -8.19
C ALA A 40 -9.31 -6.62 -9.33
N ASP A 41 -8.46 -6.05 -10.19
CA ASP A 41 -7.77 -6.78 -11.26
C ASP A 41 -6.45 -7.45 -10.83
N ALA A 42 -6.10 -7.40 -9.55
CA ALA A 42 -4.89 -8.04 -9.05
C ALA A 42 -5.17 -9.51 -8.67
N SER A 43 -4.28 -10.38 -9.10
CA SER A 43 -4.28 -11.79 -8.69
C SER A 43 -3.96 -11.91 -7.19
N PRO A 44 -4.32 -13.03 -6.53
CA PRO A 44 -4.01 -13.23 -5.11
C PRO A 44 -2.51 -13.09 -4.79
N GLU A 45 -1.64 -13.51 -5.71
CA GLU A 45 -0.18 -13.35 -5.59
C GLU A 45 0.25 -11.89 -5.69
N GLU A 46 -0.37 -11.11 -6.58
CA GLU A 46 -0.12 -9.68 -6.74
C GLU A 46 -0.61 -8.90 -5.51
N CYS A 47 -1.77 -9.26 -4.95
CA CYS A 47 -2.27 -8.69 -3.70
C CYS A 47 -1.33 -8.98 -2.53
N ARG A 48 -0.77 -10.20 -2.44
CA ARG A 48 0.23 -10.53 -1.42
C ARG A 48 1.50 -9.71 -1.60
N TYR A 49 2.00 -9.60 -2.83
CA TYR A 49 3.16 -8.77 -3.14
C TYR A 49 2.96 -7.31 -2.71
N ILE A 50 1.82 -6.70 -3.10
CA ILE A 50 1.49 -5.32 -2.70
C ILE A 50 1.39 -5.20 -1.18
N LEU A 51 0.78 -6.17 -0.49
CA LEU A 51 0.68 -6.17 0.97
C LEU A 51 2.06 -6.18 1.65
N GLU A 52 2.98 -7.02 1.17
CA GLU A 52 4.34 -7.09 1.73
C GLU A 52 5.13 -5.80 1.48
N GLU A 53 5.04 -5.24 0.28
CA GLU A 53 5.69 -3.97 -0.07
C GLU A 53 5.16 -2.81 0.79
N LEU A 54 3.83 -2.68 0.92
CA LEU A 54 3.22 -1.64 1.75
C LEU A 54 3.63 -1.78 3.23
N ARG A 55 3.69 -3.00 3.76
CA ARG A 55 4.18 -3.26 5.12
C ARG A 55 5.64 -2.87 5.28
N SER A 56 6.48 -3.22 4.32
CA SER A 56 7.92 -2.87 4.32
C SER A 56 8.12 -1.36 4.30
N LEU A 57 7.41 -0.65 3.41
CA LEU A 57 7.42 0.81 3.34
C LEU A 57 6.97 1.42 4.67
N MET A 58 5.82 0.99 5.21
CA MET A 58 5.30 1.51 6.48
C MET A 58 6.21 1.22 7.68
N ALA A 59 6.92 0.08 7.69
CA ALA A 59 7.90 -0.23 8.74
C ALA A 59 9.06 0.78 8.75
N VAL A 60 9.53 1.22 7.57
CA VAL A 60 10.55 2.28 7.45
C VAL A 60 10.01 3.63 7.92
N TYR A 61 8.77 3.98 7.55
CA TYR A 61 8.13 5.23 8.02
C TYR A 61 7.91 5.25 9.54
N GLN A 62 7.53 4.12 10.14
CA GLN A 62 7.35 3.99 11.59
C GLN A 62 8.69 4.09 12.35
N ALA A 63 9.74 3.43 11.85
CA ALA A 63 11.07 3.46 12.46
C ALA A 63 11.73 4.85 12.44
N ARG A 64 11.38 5.68 11.45
CA ARG A 64 11.93 7.05 11.30
C ARG A 64 11.20 8.13 12.11
N GLY A 65 10.24 7.76 12.97
CA GLY A 65 9.53 8.70 13.85
C GLY A 65 8.26 9.30 13.25
N GLY A 66 7.66 8.65 12.24
CA GLY A 66 6.47 9.12 11.53
C GLY A 66 5.18 9.07 12.36
N ARG A 67 5.01 9.99 13.33
CA ARG A 67 3.69 10.43 13.81
C ARG A 67 3.32 11.85 13.35
N SER A 68 4.19 12.55 12.63
CA SER A 68 4.06 14.02 12.47
C SER A 68 3.64 14.52 11.08
N GLU A 69 3.61 13.72 10.01
CA GLU A 69 3.38 14.27 8.65
C GLU A 69 2.19 13.66 7.89
N CYS A 70 1.28 12.94 8.57
CA CYS A 70 0.03 12.48 7.95
C CYS A 70 -1.00 13.60 7.71
N GLN A 71 -0.59 14.88 7.78
CA GLN A 71 -1.47 16.03 7.64
C GLN A 71 -0.83 17.09 6.75
N LEU A 72 -0.57 16.76 5.48
CA LEU A 72 -0.13 17.74 4.48
C LEU A 72 -0.79 17.48 3.12
N ASN A 73 -2.12 17.44 3.13
CA ASN A 73 -2.91 18.02 2.03
C ASN A 73 -4.36 18.25 2.48
N ARG A 74 -4.63 19.43 3.03
CA ARG A 74 -5.97 20.04 3.02
C ARG A 74 -5.83 21.42 2.37
#